data_AF-A0A2P4SGJ7-F1
#
_entry.id   AF-A0A2P4SGJ7-F1
#
_cell.length_a   1.000
_cell.length_b   1.000
_cell.length_c   1.000
_cell.angle_alpha   90.00
_cell.angle_beta   90.00
_cell.angle_gamma   90.00
#
_symmetry.space_group_name_H-M   'P 1'
#
loop_
_entity.id
_entity.type
_entity.pdbx_description
1 polymer ?
#
loop_
_entity_poly.entity_id
_entity_poly.type
_entity_poly.pdbx_seq_one_letter_code
_entity_poly.pdbx_strand_id
1 'polypeptide(L)'
;VEFGFERNEVQQIAFKTPKILTASKKRLRQTFDYLHNIMGIPHNMLTRFPQVFNSKLLRIKERHMFLIFLGRAQYDPTKPSYISLDQLVSLPDEVFCTEIAKASMQDFEKFLKTI
;
A
#
# COMPACT_ATOMS: atom_id res chain seq x y z
N VAL A 1 -14.51 -2.25 -17.11
CA VAL A 1 -14.34 -2.34 -15.65
C VAL A 1 -13.34 -1.27 -15.23
N GLU A 2 -13.70 -0.36 -14.32
CA GLU A 2 -12.94 0.86 -14.03
C GLU A 2 -11.54 0.62 -13.41
N PHE A 3 -11.35 -0.52 -12.75
CA PHE A 3 -10.10 -0.89 -12.08
C PHE A 3 -9.48 -2.17 -12.64
N GLY A 4 -9.96 -2.70 -13.76
CA GLY A 4 -9.41 -3.90 -14.39
C GLY A 4 -9.59 -5.24 -13.64
N PHE A 5 -10.16 -5.26 -12.44
CA PHE A 5 -10.42 -6.51 -11.70
C PHE A 5 -11.41 -7.43 -12.42
N GLU A 6 -11.17 -8.73 -12.33
CA GLU A 6 -12.14 -9.74 -12.75
C GLU A 6 -13.33 -9.83 -11.78
N ARG A 7 -14.44 -10.44 -12.20
CA ARG A 7 -15.67 -10.52 -11.37
C ARG A 7 -15.44 -11.28 -10.06
N ASN A 8 -14.73 -12.40 -10.12
CA ASN A 8 -14.32 -13.19 -8.95
C ASN A 8 -13.44 -12.37 -7.99
N GLU A 9 -12.50 -11.57 -8.50
CA GLU A 9 -11.65 -10.69 -7.70
C GLU A 9 -12.48 -9.62 -7.00
N VAL A 10 -13.40 -8.97 -7.71
CA VAL A 10 -14.32 -7.99 -7.10
C VAL A 10 -15.15 -8.63 -6.00
N GLN A 11 -15.67 -9.85 -6.20
CA GLN A 11 -16.41 -10.60 -5.18
C GLN A 11 -15.53 -10.89 -3.95
N GLN A 12 -14.28 -11.33 -4.15
CA GLN A 12 -13.36 -11.58 -3.05
C GLN A 12 -13.01 -10.31 -2.27
N ILE A 13 -12.77 -9.20 -2.96
CA ILE A 13 -12.50 -7.89 -2.34
C ILE A 13 -13.71 -7.46 -1.51
N ALA A 14 -14.92 -7.53 -2.07
CA ALA A 14 -16.16 -7.16 -1.40
C ALA A 14 -16.42 -8.03 -0.16
N PHE A 15 -16.17 -9.34 -0.25
CA PHE A 15 -16.36 -10.26 0.87
C PHE A 15 -15.37 -10.03 2.00
N LYS A 16 -14.07 -9.89 1.68
CA LYS A 16 -13.00 -9.68 2.67
C LYS A 16 -13.01 -8.28 3.26
N THR A 17 -13.47 -7.28 2.51
CA THR A 17 -13.47 -5.88 2.95
C THR A 17 -14.74 -5.16 2.52
N PRO A 18 -15.89 -5.44 3.18
CA PRO A 18 -17.18 -4.86 2.82
C PRO A 18 -17.21 -3.33 2.88
N LYS A 19 -16.36 -2.71 3.71
CA LYS A 19 -16.21 -1.25 3.84
C LYS A 19 -15.85 -0.55 2.52
N ILE A 20 -15.30 -1.26 1.54
CA ILE A 20 -15.00 -0.72 0.21
C ILE A 20 -16.29 -0.41 -0.57
N LEU A 21 -17.37 -1.16 -0.33
CA LEU A 21 -18.63 -0.99 -1.06
C LEU A 21 -19.30 0.37 -0.78
N THR A 22 -19.04 0.95 0.39
CA THR A 22 -19.55 2.27 0.80
C THR A 22 -18.49 3.37 0.72
N ALA A 23 -17.27 3.03 0.26
CA ALA A 23 -16.19 4.00 0.16
C ALA A 23 -16.40 4.99 -0.99
N SER A 24 -15.89 6.21 -0.82
CA SER A 24 -15.89 7.20 -1.91
C SER A 24 -15.18 6.66 -3.14
N LYS A 25 -15.90 6.65 -4.28
CA LYS A 25 -15.37 6.26 -5.59
C LYS A 25 -14.10 7.02 -5.95
N LYS A 26 -14.06 8.33 -5.69
CA LYS A 26 -12.88 9.18 -5.92
C LYS A 26 -11.68 8.68 -5.10
N ARG A 27 -11.88 8.41 -3.81
CA ARG A 27 -10.83 7.89 -2.93
C ARG A 27 -10.32 6.53 -3.42
N LEU A 28 -11.22 5.61 -3.74
CA LEU A 28 -10.84 4.28 -4.25
C LEU A 28 -10.02 4.38 -5.54
N ARG A 29 -10.46 5.21 -6.49
CA ARG A 29 -9.73 5.42 -7.74
C ARG A 29 -8.33 5.96 -7.51
N GLN A 30 -8.17 6.98 -6.66
CA GLN A 30 -6.85 7.56 -6.35
C GLN A 30 -5.93 6.56 -5.64
N THR A 31 -6.48 5.75 -4.73
CA THR A 31 -5.71 4.70 -4.06
C THR A 31 -5.31 3.58 -5.01
N PHE A 32 -6.24 3.12 -5.86
CA PHE A 32 -5.97 2.11 -6.88
C PHE A 32 -4.89 2.57 -7.87
N ASP A 33 -5.02 3.80 -8.39
CA ASP A 33 -4.06 4.38 -9.33
C ASP A 33 -2.64 4.41 -8.75
N TYR A 34 -2.49 4.84 -7.50
CA TYR A 34 -1.18 4.86 -6.85
C TYR A 34 -0.61 3.46 -6.62
N LEU A 35 -1.43 2.51 -6.16
CA LEU A 35 -0.96 1.14 -5.90
C LEU A 35 -0.62 0.40 -7.19
N HIS A 36 -1.48 0.48 -8.20
CA HIS A 36 -1.33 -0.32 -9.41
C HIS A 36 -0.37 0.35 -10.40
N ASN A 37 -0.61 1.62 -10.73
CA ASN A 37 0.10 2.30 -11.81
C ASN A 37 1.44 2.90 -11.34
N ILE A 38 1.53 3.34 -10.09
CA ILE A 38 2.77 3.94 -9.55
C ILE A 38 3.63 2.91 -8.82
N MET A 39 3.05 2.15 -7.89
CA MET A 39 3.80 1.12 -7.15
C MET A 39 3.95 -0.21 -7.92
N GLY A 40 3.28 -0.37 -9.07
CA GLY A 40 3.37 -1.58 -9.89
C GLY A 40 2.75 -2.83 -9.26
N ILE A 41 1.83 -2.67 -8.30
CA ILE A 41 1.22 -3.80 -7.58
C ILE A 41 0.18 -4.49 -8.48
N PRO A 42 0.32 -5.80 -8.77
CA PRO A 42 -0.62 -6.51 -9.62
C PRO A 42 -1.99 -6.75 -8.94
N HIS A 43 -3.04 -6.91 -9.76
CA HIS A 43 -4.42 -7.13 -9.29
C HIS A 43 -4.55 -8.28 -8.30
N ASN A 44 -3.89 -9.42 -8.55
CA ASN A 44 -3.94 -10.57 -7.66
C ASN A 44 -3.44 -10.24 -6.23
N MET A 45 -2.45 -9.35 -6.10
CA MET A 45 -1.94 -8.89 -4.80
C MET A 45 -2.92 -7.91 -4.14
N LEU A 46 -3.56 -7.03 -4.90
CA LEU A 46 -4.62 -6.16 -4.39
C LEU A 46 -5.85 -6.95 -3.94
N THR A 47 -6.20 -8.03 -4.64
CA THR A 47 -7.24 -8.99 -4.28
C THR A 47 -6.87 -9.81 -3.04
N ARG A 48 -5.57 -10.11 -2.85
CA ARG A 48 -5.06 -10.79 -1.66
C ARG A 48 -5.09 -9.91 -0.42
N PHE A 49 -4.77 -8.62 -0.57
CA PHE A 49 -4.73 -7.65 0.51
C PHE A 49 -5.75 -6.50 0.28
N PRO A 50 -7.06 -6.74 0.25
CA PRO A 50 -8.03 -5.67 -0.02
C PRO A 50 -8.06 -4.59 1.07
N GLN A 51 -7.55 -4.87 2.27
CA GLN A 51 -7.55 -3.91 3.37
C GLN A 51 -6.72 -2.65 3.09
N VAL A 52 -5.76 -2.67 2.16
CA VAL A 52 -4.99 -1.46 1.81
C VAL A 52 -5.89 -0.34 1.26
N PHE A 53 -7.04 -0.66 0.65
CA PHE A 53 -8.01 0.36 0.21
C PHE A 53 -8.71 1.11 1.35
N ASN A 54 -8.61 0.63 2.59
CA ASN A 54 -9.11 1.33 3.78
C ASN A 54 -8.10 2.37 4.32
N SER A 55 -6.84 2.28 3.91
CA SER A 55 -5.78 3.14 4.43
C SER A 55 -5.80 4.51 3.77
N LYS A 56 -5.39 5.54 4.53
CA LYS A 56 -5.24 6.89 3.98
C LYS A 56 -4.18 6.87 2.88
N LEU A 57 -4.49 7.42 1.71
CA LEU A 57 -3.56 7.49 0.58
C LEU A 57 -2.25 8.16 0.97
N LEU A 58 -2.30 9.23 1.77
CA LEU A 58 -1.10 9.93 2.25
C LEU A 58 -0.10 8.98 2.93
N ARG A 59 -0.56 8.12 3.84
CA ARG A 59 0.27 7.13 4.53
C ARG A 59 0.95 6.15 3.57
N ILE A 60 0.21 5.68 2.54
CA ILE A 60 0.75 4.78 1.52
C ILE A 60 1.87 5.50 0.76
N LYS A 61 1.62 6.75 0.33
CA LYS A 61 2.58 7.57 -0.41
C LYS A 61 3.85 7.83 0.39
N GLU A 62 3.71 8.36 1.59
CA GLU A 62 4.82 8.70 2.49
C GLU A 62 5.74 7.50 2.73
N ARG A 63 5.15 6.35 3.08
CA ARG A 63 5.91 5.13 3.35
C ARG A 63 6.51 4.52 2.09
N HIS A 64 5.78 4.50 0.98
CA HIS A 64 6.31 4.00 -0.29
C HIS A 64 7.49 4.85 -0.76
N MET A 65 7.34 6.18 -0.76
CA MET A 65 8.39 7.12 -1.17
C MET A 65 9.63 7.01 -0.28
N PHE A 66 9.44 6.84 1.03
CA PHE A 66 10.56 6.62 1.94
C PHE A 66 11.29 5.29 1.66
N LEU A 67 10.54 4.21 1.39
CA LEU A 67 11.14 2.94 0.99
C LEU A 67 11.86 3.03 -0.37
N ILE A 68 11.36 3.82 -1.32
CA ILE A 68 12.08 4.11 -2.58
C ILE A 68 13.39 4.82 -2.28
N PHE A 69 13.34 5.89 -1.47
CA PHE A 69 14.51 6.68 -1.09
C PHE A 69 15.62 5.81 -0.46
N LEU A 70 15.24 4.83 0.36
CA LEU A 70 16.16 3.89 0.99
C LEU A 70 16.57 2.69 0.10
N GLY A 71 16.02 2.57 -1.12
CA GLY A 71 16.26 1.42 -1.99
C GLY A 71 15.63 0.11 -1.47
N ARG A 72 14.58 0.20 -0.66
CA ARG A 72 13.91 -0.92 0.02
C ARG A 72 12.49 -1.21 -0.46
N ALA A 73 11.97 -0.46 -1.44
CA ALA A 73 10.64 -0.69 -1.99
C ALA A 73 10.57 -2.01 -2.79
N GLN A 74 10.39 -3.14 -2.09
CA GLN A 74 10.24 -4.47 -2.67
C GLN A 74 8.89 -5.08 -2.29
N TYR A 75 7.97 -5.17 -3.25
CA TYR A 75 6.62 -5.70 -3.05
C TYR A 75 6.36 -7.04 -3.77
N ASP A 76 7.39 -7.62 -4.39
CA ASP A 76 7.33 -8.93 -5.02
C ASP A 76 7.60 -10.03 -3.97
N PRO A 77 6.62 -10.92 -3.68
CA PRO A 77 6.78 -11.97 -2.69
C PRO A 77 7.82 -13.04 -3.06
N THR A 78 8.28 -13.06 -4.31
CA THR A 78 9.30 -14.01 -4.79
C THR A 78 10.74 -13.50 -4.58
N LYS A 79 10.90 -12.23 -4.20
CA LYS A 79 12.21 -11.59 -4.06
C LYS A 79 12.63 -11.44 -2.58
N PRO A 80 13.94 -11.46 -2.29
CA PRO A 80 14.45 -11.16 -0.95
C PRO A 80 13.99 -9.79 -0.47
N SER A 81 13.87 -9.63 0.85
CA SER A 81 13.42 -8.38 1.49
C SER A 81 12.01 -7.95 1.06
N TYR A 82 11.15 -8.90 0.70
CA TYR A 82 9.73 -8.67 0.44
C TYR A 82 9.04 -7.96 1.61
N ILE A 83 8.31 -6.90 1.28
CA ILE A 83 7.44 -6.14 2.17
C ILE A 83 6.01 -6.35 1.69
N SER A 84 5.16 -6.91 2.55
CA SER A 84 3.75 -7.05 2.23
C SER A 84 3.01 -5.72 2.29
N LEU A 85 1.91 -5.61 1.54
CA LEU A 85 1.05 -4.42 1.57
C LEU A 85 0.43 -4.20 2.95
N ASP A 86 0.20 -5.28 3.71
CA ASP A 86 -0.27 -5.18 5.08
C ASP A 86 0.78 -4.53 6.01
N GLN A 87 2.05 -4.97 5.93
CA GLN A 87 3.14 -4.33 6.68
C GLN A 87 3.29 -2.85 6.32
N LEU A 88 3.09 -2.50 5.05
CA LEU A 88 3.16 -1.11 4.58
C LEU A 88 2.08 -0.24 5.23
N VAL A 89 0.86 -0.75 5.44
CA VAL A 89 -0.27 0.09 5.86
C VAL A 89 -0.66 -0.04 7.33
N SER A 90 -0.47 -1.21 7.93
CA SER A 90 -1.04 -1.58 9.24
C SER A 90 -0.12 -1.30 10.42
N LEU A 91 1.21 -1.35 10.24
CA LEU A 91 2.18 -1.19 11.34
C LEU A 91 2.22 0.26 11.86
N PRO A 92 2.41 0.52 13.17
CA PRO A 92 2.75 1.84 13.70
C PRO A 92 3.99 2.44 13.02
N ASP A 93 4.17 3.76 13.05
CA ASP A 93 5.26 4.43 12.33
C ASP A 93 6.63 4.05 12.86
N GLU A 94 6.79 3.96 14.18
CA GLU A 94 8.04 3.52 14.80
C GLU A 94 8.43 2.10 14.36
N VAL A 95 7.48 1.16 14.43
CA VAL A 95 7.70 -0.24 13.99
C VAL A 95 7.97 -0.33 12.49
N PHE A 96 7.27 0.45 11.67
CA PHE A 96 7.56 0.53 10.24
C PHE A 96 8.99 1.04 9.99
N CYS A 97 9.43 2.08 10.70
CA CYS A 97 10.77 2.63 10.52
C CYS A 97 11.85 1.63 10.92
N THR A 98 11.75 1.06 12.13
CA THR A 98 12.80 0.17 12.66
C THR A 98 12.80 -1.19 11.96
N GLU A 99 11.62 -1.80 11.77
CA GLU A 99 11.53 -3.18 11.32
C GLU A 99 11.46 -3.34 9.82
N ILE A 100 10.86 -2.37 9.11
CA ILE A 100 10.65 -2.47 7.66
C ILE A 100 11.64 -1.58 6.90
N ALA A 101 11.67 -0.28 7.21
CA ALA A 101 12.55 0.67 6.55
C ALA A 101 14.02 0.53 7.00
N LYS A 102 14.27 -0.13 8.14
CA LYS A 102 15.60 -0.23 8.77
C LYS A 102 16.26 1.14 8.92
N ALA A 103 15.47 2.11 9.39
CA ALA A 103 15.84 3.50 9.63
C ALA A 103 15.23 4.00 10.94
N SER A 104 15.68 5.15 11.45
CA SER A 104 15.07 5.74 12.64
C SER A 104 13.77 6.48 12.31
N MET A 105 12.89 6.65 13.31
CA MET A 105 11.70 7.49 13.18
C MET A 105 12.09 8.94 12.81
N GLN A 106 13.22 9.42 13.32
CA GLN A 106 13.75 10.76 13.04
C GLN A 106 14.16 10.93 11.57
N ASP A 107 14.71 9.89 10.94
CA ASP A 107 15.04 9.92 9.51
C ASP A 107 13.77 9.99 8.66
N PHE A 108 12.73 9.25 9.06
CA PHE A 108 11.44 9.32 8.39
C PHE A 108 10.82 10.71 8.52
N GLU A 109 10.76 11.28 9.72
CA GLU A 109 10.26 12.65 9.94
C GLU A 109 11.05 13.72 9.15
N LYS A 110 12.38 13.58 9.07
CA LYS A 110 13.21 14.47 8.24
C LYS A 110 12.87 14.31 6.76
N PHE A 111 12.71 13.08 6.28
CA PHE A 111 12.33 12.80 4.90
C PHE A 111 10.96 13.40 4.56
N LEU A 112 9.98 13.28 5.46
CA LEU A 112 8.63 13.86 5.26
C LEU A 112 8.63 15.39 5.11
N LYS A 113 9.67 16.08 5.58
CA LYS A 113 9.83 17.53 5.38
C LYS A 113 10.43 17.90 4.02
N THR A 114 10.87 16.92 3.23
CA THR A 114 11.49 17.11 1.91
C THR A 114 10.54 16.85 0.74
N ILE A 115 9.33 16.37 1.02
CA ILE A 115 8.29 16.01 0.03
C ILE A 115 7.18 17.05 -0.06
#